data_AF-A0AAC9MVM8-F1
#
_entry.id   AF-A0AAC9MVM8-F1
#
_cell.length_a   1.000
_cell.length_b   1.000
_cell.length_c   1.000
_cell.angle_alpha   90.00
_cell.angle_beta   90.00
_cell.angle_gamma   90.00
#
_symmetry.space_group_name_H-M   'P 1'
#
loop_
_entity.id
_entity.type
_entity.pdbx_description
1 polymer ?
#
loop_
_entity_poly.entity_id
_entity_poly.type
_entity_poly.pdbx_seq_one_letter_code
_entity_poly.pdbx_strand_id
1 'polypeptide(L)'
;MSESRRSGRGGRWAGWSRLSRPRRWTTIALFGVGLLVTIMSALLVSGARVSDARIEGDLGETTAEVLSVTFPRTLIRYNTPEGAVHSPQTGVLYPAGLEEEDLVRVEYDREEPDLVRVAGRGFELTLLPTAMVLVSTWAVLLTVIWLICRRGRATSAHSVHRPVRDPSSTDEQRSSAD
;
A
#
# COMPACT_ATOMS: atom_id res chain seq x y z
N MET A 1 51.35 41.47 41.01
CA MET A 1 51.57 40.02 40.91
C MET A 1 50.21 39.35 40.85
N SER A 2 49.65 39.05 39.68
CA SER A 2 50.06 38.09 38.63
C SER A 2 49.23 36.80 38.72
N GLU A 3 48.49 36.57 37.65
CA GLU A 3 47.88 35.34 37.13
C GLU A 3 48.16 34.00 37.83
N SER A 4 47.12 33.17 37.92
CA SER A 4 47.05 31.87 37.21
C SER A 4 45.65 31.26 37.37
N ARG A 5 44.78 31.32 36.34
CA ARG A 5 44.53 30.27 35.33
C ARG A 5 44.56 28.82 35.85
N ARG A 6 43.39 28.16 35.81
CA ARG A 6 43.06 26.94 35.00
C ARG A 6 41.78 26.30 35.55
N SER A 7 40.64 26.44 34.86
CA SER A 7 40.15 25.52 33.81
C SER A 7 39.73 24.13 34.33
N GLY A 8 38.52 24.07 34.89
CA GLY A 8 37.74 22.84 35.04
C GLY A 8 36.58 22.83 34.04
N ARG A 9 36.90 22.76 32.74
CA ARG A 9 35.91 22.64 31.66
C ARG A 9 35.40 21.20 31.63
N GLY A 10 34.52 20.86 32.58
CA GLY A 10 33.77 19.61 32.56
C GLY A 10 32.83 19.62 31.35
N GLY A 11 33.23 18.92 30.29
CA GLY A 11 32.44 18.70 29.11
C GLY A 11 31.10 18.09 29.49
N ARG A 12 30.07 18.93 29.56
CA ARG A 12 28.69 18.48 29.50
C ARG A 12 28.49 17.93 28.10
N TRP A 13 28.65 16.62 27.97
CA TRP A 13 28.12 15.83 26.89
C TRP A 13 26.60 16.05 26.91
N ALA A 14 26.17 17.13 26.26
CA ALA A 14 24.77 17.44 26.07
C ALA A 14 24.26 16.43 25.04
N GLY A 15 23.92 15.26 25.57
CA GLY A 15 23.07 14.25 24.96
C GLY A 15 21.85 14.92 24.36
N TRP A 16 21.87 15.09 23.04
CA TRP A 16 20.92 14.43 22.16
C TRP A 16 19.48 14.46 22.67
N SER A 17 18.80 15.59 22.47
CA SER A 17 17.42 15.60 21.99
C SER A 17 17.01 17.04 21.80
N ARG A 18 17.37 17.56 20.61
CA ARG A 18 16.64 18.67 20.02
C ARG A 18 15.16 18.36 20.15
N LEU A 19 14.50 19.13 21.01
CA LEU A 19 13.08 19.41 21.11
C LEU A 19 12.30 18.92 19.87
N SER A 20 11.94 17.65 19.85
CA SER A 20 11.20 17.09 18.72
C SER A 20 9.77 17.58 18.84
N ARG A 21 9.25 18.20 17.77
CA ARG A 21 7.80 18.34 17.54
C ARG A 21 7.33 16.99 16.97
N PRO A 22 7.20 15.92 17.78
CA PRO A 22 7.35 14.56 17.27
C PRO A 22 6.12 14.17 16.45
N ARG A 23 4.93 14.61 16.89
CA ARG A 23 3.65 14.20 16.32
C ARG A 23 3.43 14.64 14.89
N ARG A 24 3.82 15.88 14.53
CA ARG A 24 3.59 16.39 13.17
C ARG A 24 4.44 15.65 12.13
N TRP A 25 5.73 15.44 12.45
CA TRP A 25 6.65 14.73 11.56
C TRP A 25 6.30 13.23 11.48
N THR A 26 5.88 12.61 12.58
CA THR A 26 5.38 11.22 12.56
C THR A 26 4.12 11.09 11.71
N THR A 27 3.16 12.02 11.81
CA THR A 27 1.95 11.98 10.98
C THR A 27 2.26 12.19 9.49
N ILE A 28 3.16 13.13 9.16
CA ILE A 28 3.61 13.34 7.77
C ILE A 28 4.30 12.08 7.22
N ALA A 29 5.16 11.43 8.03
CA ALA A 29 5.81 10.19 7.64
C ALA A 29 4.80 9.06 7.38
N LEU A 30 3.78 8.91 8.23
CA LEU A 30 2.70 7.92 8.04
C LEU A 30 1.91 8.18 6.75
N PHE A 31 1.58 9.43 6.44
CA PHE A 31 0.95 9.78 5.16
C PHE A 31 1.86 9.52 3.96
N GLY A 32 3.16 9.78 4.08
CA GLY A 32 4.15 9.45 3.06
C GLY A 32 4.20 7.95 2.75
N VAL A 33 4.15 7.11 3.78
CA VAL A 33 4.07 5.65 3.63
C VAL A 33 2.75 5.24 2.96
N GLY A 34 1.62 5.80 3.38
CA GLY A 34 0.32 5.53 2.75
C GLY A 34 0.28 5.93 1.28
N LEU A 35 0.85 7.08 0.93
CA LEU A 35 0.97 7.54 -0.45
C LEU A 35 1.85 6.60 -1.27
N LEU A 36 3.01 6.18 -0.74
CA LEU A 36 3.90 5.24 -1.41
C LEU A 36 3.21 3.91 -1.69
N VAL A 37 2.52 3.34 -0.69
CA VAL A 37 1.76 2.09 -0.86
C VAL A 37 0.64 2.25 -1.88
N THR A 38 -0.03 3.41 -1.90
CA THR A 38 -1.06 3.73 -2.88
C THR A 38 -0.48 3.81 -4.30
N ILE A 39 0.68 4.46 -4.47
CA ILE A 39 1.39 4.52 -5.77
C ILE A 39 1.79 3.11 -6.21
N MET A 40 2.38 2.30 -5.32
CA MET A 40 2.76 0.92 -5.63
C MET A 40 1.54 0.09 -6.06
N SER A 41 0.45 0.16 -5.30
CA SER A 41 -0.80 -0.54 -5.62
C SER A 41 -1.39 -0.08 -6.95
N ALA A 42 -1.36 1.22 -7.25
CA ALA A 42 -1.82 1.78 -8.52
C ALA A 42 -0.95 1.31 -9.69
N LEU A 43 0.37 1.23 -9.52
CA LEU A 43 1.29 0.69 -10.53
C LEU A 43 1.02 -0.79 -10.81
N LEU A 44 0.80 -1.59 -9.76
CA LEU A 44 0.40 -3.00 -9.87
C LEU A 44 -0.91 -3.16 -10.67
N VAL A 45 -1.96 -2.41 -10.29
CA VAL A 45 -3.26 -2.46 -10.99
C VAL A 45 -3.16 -1.95 -12.42
N SER A 46 -2.35 -0.92 -12.68
CA SER A 46 -2.14 -0.38 -14.02
C SER A 46 -1.39 -1.38 -14.90
N GLY A 47 -0.35 -2.03 -14.38
CA GLY A 47 0.37 -3.09 -15.09
C GLY A 47 -0.54 -4.27 -15.44
N ALA A 48 -1.41 -4.67 -14.51
CA ALA A 48 -2.39 -5.72 -14.77
C ALA A 48 -3.40 -5.32 -15.88
N ARG A 49 -3.86 -4.07 -15.88
CA ARG A 49 -4.78 -3.57 -16.93
C ARG A 49 -4.12 -3.42 -18.31
N VAL A 50 -2.83 -3.08 -18.37
CA VAL A 50 -2.08 -2.98 -19.64
C VAL A 50 -1.78 -4.36 -20.22
N SER A 51 -1.50 -5.36 -19.37
CA SER A 51 -1.43 -6.77 -19.78
C SER A 51 -2.77 -7.22 -20.35
N ASP A 52 -3.84 -6.82 -19.66
CA ASP A 52 -5.24 -6.81 -20.08
C ASP A 52 -5.54 -6.57 -21.56
N ALA A 53 -5.38 -5.30 -21.89
CA ALA A 53 -5.87 -4.69 -23.11
C ALA A 53 -5.08 -5.11 -24.36
N ARG A 54 -3.90 -5.72 -24.21
CA ARG A 54 -3.15 -6.26 -25.36
C ARG A 54 -3.66 -7.62 -25.80
N ILE A 55 -4.30 -8.38 -24.90
CA ILE A 55 -4.79 -9.71 -25.21
C ILE A 55 -6.15 -9.59 -25.90
N GLU A 56 -7.09 -8.76 -25.39
CA GLU A 56 -8.45 -8.61 -25.94
C GLU A 56 -8.58 -8.13 -27.41
N GLY A 57 -7.51 -7.60 -28.01
CA GLY A 57 -7.56 -6.94 -29.32
C GLY A 57 -7.66 -7.89 -30.52
N ASP A 58 -7.05 -9.08 -30.45
CA ASP A 58 -7.01 -10.04 -31.57
C ASP A 58 -6.83 -11.51 -31.10
N LEU A 59 -7.68 -11.97 -30.19
CA LEU A 59 -7.66 -13.37 -29.74
C LEU A 59 -8.35 -14.31 -30.73
N GLY A 60 -7.76 -15.49 -30.89
CA GLY A 60 -8.48 -16.68 -31.33
C GLY A 60 -8.96 -17.49 -30.13
N GLU A 61 -10.21 -17.97 -30.20
CA GLU A 61 -10.72 -18.98 -29.25
C GLU A 61 -10.79 -20.35 -29.92
N THR A 62 -10.32 -21.38 -29.23
CA THR A 62 -10.41 -22.76 -29.70
C THR A 62 -10.45 -23.74 -28.54
N THR A 63 -10.72 -25.00 -28.84
CA THR A 63 -10.64 -26.09 -27.85
C THR A 63 -9.29 -26.77 -28.00
N ALA A 64 -8.59 -26.92 -26.88
CA ALA A 64 -7.33 -27.61 -26.79
C ALA A 64 -7.49 -28.92 -26.02
N GLU A 65 -6.76 -29.93 -26.45
CA GLU A 65 -6.57 -31.19 -25.74
C GLU A 65 -5.33 -31.09 -24.86
N VAL A 66 -5.45 -31.51 -23.60
CA VAL A 66 -4.32 -31.55 -22.66
C VAL A 66 -3.51 -32.82 -22.91
N LEU A 67 -2.28 -32.66 -23.38
CA LEU A 67 -1.41 -33.79 -23.68
C LEU A 67 -0.74 -34.36 -22.44
N SER A 68 -0.29 -33.49 -21.54
CA SER A 68 0.42 -33.91 -20.32
C SER A 68 0.41 -32.80 -19.28
N VAL A 69 0.26 -33.18 -18.01
CA VAL A 69 0.25 -32.24 -16.88
C VAL A 69 1.46 -32.53 -15.99
N THR A 70 2.45 -31.65 -16.03
CA THR A 70 3.63 -31.74 -15.15
C THR A 70 3.75 -30.47 -14.33
N PHE A 71 4.17 -30.55 -13.07
CA PHE A 71 4.55 -29.32 -12.36
C PHE A 71 5.92 -28.86 -12.88
N PRO A 72 6.10 -27.68 -13.53
CA PRO A 72 5.24 -26.50 -13.60
C PRO A 72 4.62 -26.18 -14.98
N ARG A 73 4.56 -27.16 -15.90
CA ARG A 73 4.11 -26.98 -17.29
C ARG A 73 3.01 -27.97 -17.67
N THR A 74 1.96 -27.45 -18.29
CA THR A 74 0.93 -28.26 -18.94
C THR A 74 1.03 -28.05 -20.44
N LEU A 75 1.22 -29.15 -21.16
CA LEU A 75 1.28 -29.14 -22.62
C LEU A 75 -0.11 -29.38 -23.18
N ILE A 76 -0.47 -28.59 -24.17
CA ILE A 76 -1.74 -28.67 -24.85
C ILE A 76 -1.51 -28.75 -26.35
N ARG A 77 -2.48 -29.32 -27.06
CA ARG A 77 -2.55 -29.28 -28.52
C ARG A 77 -3.88 -28.67 -28.91
N TYR A 78 -3.84 -27.74 -29.86
CA TYR A 78 -5.05 -27.13 -30.36
C TYR A 78 -5.00 -26.92 -31.86
N ASN A 79 -6.17 -26.75 -32.46
CA ASN A 79 -6.32 -26.48 -33.88
C ASN A 79 -6.82 -25.04 -34.05
N THR A 80 -6.19 -24.28 -34.92
CA THR A 80 -6.70 -22.95 -35.30
C THR A 80 -7.82 -23.10 -36.33
N PRO A 81 -8.72 -22.10 -36.47
CA PRO A 81 -9.77 -22.10 -37.50
C PRO A 81 -9.25 -22.26 -38.93
N GLU A 82 -8.00 -21.86 -39.18
CA GLU A 82 -7.29 -21.99 -40.45
C GLU A 82 -6.79 -23.42 -40.71
N GLY A 83 -6.99 -24.34 -39.75
CA GLY A 83 -6.62 -25.75 -39.86
C GLY A 83 -5.18 -26.06 -39.45
N ALA A 84 -4.44 -25.10 -38.88
CA ALA A 84 -3.10 -25.33 -38.37
C ALA A 84 -3.16 -25.97 -36.98
N VAL A 85 -2.29 -26.95 -36.73
CA VAL A 85 -2.16 -27.62 -35.43
C VAL A 85 -0.98 -27.01 -34.67
N HIS A 86 -1.25 -26.50 -33.48
CA HIS A 86 -0.24 -25.85 -32.64
C HIS A 86 -0.07 -26.59 -31.31
N SER A 87 1.17 -26.63 -30.83
CA SER A 87 1.58 -27.25 -29.58
C SER A 87 2.63 -26.37 -28.91
N PRO A 88 2.22 -25.37 -28.10
CA PRO A 88 3.12 -24.38 -27.54
C PRO A 88 4.17 -25.03 -26.63
N GLN A 89 5.45 -24.74 -26.88
CA GLN A 89 6.57 -25.32 -26.12
C GLN A 89 6.67 -24.77 -24.69
N THR A 90 6.18 -23.54 -24.50
CA THR A 90 6.15 -22.85 -23.19
C THR A 90 5.11 -23.50 -22.25
N GLY A 91 4.12 -24.18 -22.81
CA GLY A 91 2.95 -24.68 -22.08
C GLY A 91 1.88 -23.61 -21.89
N VAL A 92 0.69 -24.03 -21.45
CA VAL A 92 -0.46 -23.13 -21.25
C VAL A 92 -0.31 -22.28 -19.98
N LEU A 93 -0.68 -21.01 -20.07
CA LEU A 93 -0.76 -20.10 -18.93
C LEU A 93 -1.98 -20.42 -18.06
N TYR A 94 -1.77 -20.37 -16.74
CA TYR A 94 -2.77 -20.69 -15.70
C TYR A 94 -3.33 -22.14 -15.74
N PRO A 95 -2.46 -23.18 -15.75
CA PRO A 95 -2.85 -24.58 -15.93
C PRO A 95 -3.46 -25.27 -14.68
N ALA A 96 -3.84 -24.52 -13.65
CA ALA A 96 -4.26 -25.11 -12.38
C ALA A 96 -5.52 -25.97 -12.52
N GLY A 97 -5.50 -27.18 -11.96
CA GLY A 97 -6.66 -28.09 -11.93
C GLY A 97 -7.04 -28.67 -13.30
N LEU A 98 -6.06 -28.92 -14.17
CA LEU A 98 -6.23 -29.66 -15.42
C LEU A 98 -5.73 -31.09 -15.24
N GLU A 99 -6.40 -32.04 -15.89
CA GLU A 99 -5.97 -33.44 -15.99
C GLU A 99 -5.55 -33.75 -17.43
N GLU A 100 -4.83 -34.87 -17.62
CA GLU A 100 -4.46 -35.32 -18.96
C GLU A 100 -5.70 -35.73 -19.75
N GLU A 101 -5.68 -35.52 -21.07
CA GLU A 101 -6.79 -35.77 -22.00
C GLU A 101 -8.02 -34.84 -21.86
N ASP A 102 -7.95 -33.84 -20.97
CA ASP A 102 -9.01 -32.84 -20.83
C ASP A 102 -9.17 -31.99 -22.11
N LEU A 103 -10.42 -31.66 -22.43
CA LEU A 103 -10.77 -30.68 -23.46
C LEU A 103 -11.08 -29.35 -22.81
N VAL A 104 -10.19 -28.38 -23.00
CA VAL A 104 -10.29 -27.07 -22.39
C VAL A 104 -10.44 -25.97 -23.43
N ARG A 105 -11.27 -24.98 -23.13
CA ARG A 105 -11.35 -23.77 -23.94
C ARG A 105 -10.12 -22.91 -23.67
N VAL A 106 -9.41 -22.58 -24.73
CA VAL A 106 -8.20 -21.76 -24.68
C VAL A 106 -8.34 -20.54 -25.57
N GLU A 107 -7.64 -19.51 -25.14
CA GLU A 107 -7.50 -18.24 -25.82
C GLU A 107 -6.03 -18.10 -26.23
N TYR A 108 -5.78 -17.85 -27.51
CA TYR A 108 -4.43 -17.68 -28.06
C TYR A 108 -4.30 -16.35 -28.79
N ASP A 109 -3.08 -15.80 -28.78
CA ASP A 109 -2.71 -14.63 -29.56
C ASP A 109 -2.49 -15.05 -31.03
N ARG A 110 -3.16 -14.39 -31.98
CA ARG A 110 -3.02 -14.70 -33.41
C ARG A 110 -1.67 -14.28 -33.99
N GLU A 111 -1.02 -13.27 -33.39
CA GLU A 111 0.32 -12.83 -33.81
C GLU A 111 1.41 -13.77 -33.26
N GLU A 112 1.18 -14.35 -32.07
CA GLU A 112 2.13 -15.25 -31.39
C GLU A 112 1.41 -16.52 -30.86
N PRO A 113 1.22 -17.56 -31.71
CA PRO A 113 0.44 -18.77 -31.37
C PRO A 113 1.03 -19.61 -30.22
N ASP A 114 2.26 -19.33 -29.81
CA ASP A 114 2.90 -20.00 -28.68
C ASP A 114 2.44 -19.44 -27.32
N LEU A 115 1.76 -18.28 -27.30
CA LEU A 115 1.19 -17.68 -26.10
C LEU A 115 -0.30 -18.04 -25.96
N VAL A 116 -0.58 -19.01 -25.09
CA VAL A 116 -1.93 -19.54 -24.89
C VAL A 116 -2.31 -19.51 -23.41
N ARG A 117 -3.54 -19.10 -23.10
CA ARG A 117 -4.11 -19.12 -21.74
C ARG A 117 -5.42 -19.91 -21.70
N VAL A 118 -5.72 -20.50 -20.54
CA VAL A 118 -7.06 -21.08 -20.29
C VAL A 118 -8.09 -19.95 -20.29
N ALA A 119 -9.16 -20.12 -21.06
CA ALA A 119 -10.19 -19.10 -21.22
C ALA A 119 -10.88 -18.75 -19.90
N GLY A 120 -11.22 -17.47 -19.71
CA GLY A 120 -11.90 -16.99 -18.51
C GLY A 120 -11.06 -16.99 -17.22
N ARG A 121 -9.77 -17.37 -17.29
CA ARG A 121 -8.82 -17.23 -16.17
C ARG A 121 -7.90 -16.04 -16.41
N GLY A 122 -8.38 -14.88 -16.01
CA GLY A 122 -7.65 -13.62 -16.10
C GLY A 122 -6.86 -13.26 -14.85
N PHE A 123 -6.02 -12.24 -15.02
CA PHE A 123 -5.38 -11.41 -13.99
C PHE A 123 -6.35 -10.84 -12.94
N GLU A 124 -7.67 -10.91 -13.14
CA GLU A 124 -8.69 -10.50 -12.16
C GLU A 124 -8.48 -11.17 -10.79
N LEU A 125 -7.90 -12.38 -10.78
CA LEU A 125 -7.46 -13.09 -9.58
C LEU A 125 -6.46 -12.29 -8.72
N THR A 126 -5.75 -11.32 -9.31
CA THR A 126 -4.76 -10.46 -8.63
C THR A 126 -5.35 -9.12 -8.16
N LEU A 127 -6.52 -8.72 -8.68
CA LEU A 127 -7.16 -7.46 -8.32
C LEU A 127 -7.66 -7.48 -6.87
N LEU A 128 -8.29 -8.59 -6.48
CA LEU A 128 -8.86 -8.78 -5.14
C LEU A 128 -7.79 -8.79 -4.03
N PRO A 129 -6.67 -9.54 -4.15
CA PRO A 129 -5.56 -9.46 -3.19
C PRO A 129 -4.96 -8.06 -3.09
N THR A 130 -4.77 -7.38 -4.22
CA THR A 130 -4.16 -6.05 -4.26
C THR A 130 -5.03 -5.01 -3.55
N ALA A 131 -6.35 -5.04 -3.81
CA ALA A 131 -7.31 -4.18 -3.13
C ALA A 131 -7.33 -4.43 -1.62
N MET A 132 -7.23 -5.69 -1.17
CA MET A 132 -7.17 -6.03 0.25
C MET A 132 -5.97 -5.43 0.96
N VAL A 133 -4.78 -5.47 0.35
CA VAL A 133 -3.57 -4.87 0.92
C VAL A 133 -3.70 -3.35 1.02
N LEU A 134 -4.27 -2.71 0.00
CA LEU A 134 -4.47 -1.27 -0.03
C LEU A 134 -5.44 -0.83 1.08
N VAL A 135 -6.60 -1.48 1.19
CA VAL A 135 -7.60 -1.18 2.23
C VAL A 135 -7.04 -1.43 3.63
N SER A 136 -6.34 -2.54 3.82
CA SER A 136 -5.71 -2.89 5.11
C SER A 136 -4.66 -1.86 5.53
N THR A 137 -3.84 -1.38 4.58
CA THR A 137 -2.84 -0.35 4.85
C THR A 137 -3.46 0.95 5.33
N TRP A 138 -4.50 1.43 4.63
CA TRP A 138 -5.20 2.64 5.04
C TRP A 138 -5.94 2.48 6.38
N ALA A 139 -6.55 1.31 6.63
CA ALA A 139 -7.18 1.01 7.90
C ALA A 139 -6.19 1.10 9.07
N VAL A 140 -4.99 0.53 8.92
CA VAL A 140 -3.93 0.61 9.94
C VAL A 140 -3.44 2.06 10.13
N LEU A 141 -3.16 2.78 9.04
CA LEU A 141 -2.69 4.17 9.10
C LEU A 141 -3.69 5.09 9.80
N LEU A 142 -4.97 5.01 9.42
CA LEU A 142 -6.05 5.80 10.03
C LEU A 142 -6.22 5.44 11.51
N THR A 143 -6.13 4.16 11.86
CA THR A 143 -6.22 3.69 13.26
C THR A 143 -5.09 4.28 14.11
N VAL A 144 -3.85 4.23 13.61
CA VAL A 144 -2.67 4.77 14.31
C VAL A 144 -2.78 6.29 14.47
N ILE A 145 -3.16 7.01 13.42
CA ILE A 145 -3.34 8.47 13.46
C ILE A 145 -4.45 8.83 14.45
N TRP A 146 -5.57 8.11 14.44
CA TRP A 146 -6.68 8.33 15.36
C TRP A 146 -6.26 8.12 16.82
N LEU A 147 -5.53 7.04 17.12
CA LEU A 147 -5.01 6.75 18.47
C LEU A 147 -4.06 7.84 18.97
N ILE A 148 -3.17 8.33 18.10
CA ILE A 148 -2.30 9.45 18.41
C ILE A 148 -3.17 10.67 18.74
N CYS A 149 -4.05 11.11 17.83
CA CYS A 149 -4.92 12.27 18.02
C CYS A 149 -5.81 12.17 19.27
N ARG A 150 -6.34 10.98 19.60
CA ARG A 150 -7.13 10.75 20.83
C ARG A 150 -6.34 11.09 22.09
N ARG A 151 -5.06 10.69 22.17
CA ARG A 151 -4.19 10.98 23.33
C ARG A 151 -3.82 12.46 23.47
N GLY A 152 -3.98 13.28 22.43
CA GLY A 152 -3.69 14.72 22.49
C GLY A 152 -4.87 15.58 22.98
N ARG A 153 -6.11 15.08 22.84
CA ARG A 153 -7.33 15.82 23.20
C ARG A 153 -7.63 15.84 24.69
N ALA A 154 -7.11 14.88 25.46
CA ALA A 154 -7.34 14.79 26.91
C ALA A 154 -6.64 15.89 27.72
N THR A 155 -5.58 16.52 27.19
CA THR A 155 -4.77 17.49 27.94
C THR A 155 -5.30 18.92 27.87
N SER A 156 -6.11 19.25 26.85
CA SER A 156 -6.60 20.63 26.63
C SER A 156 -7.86 21.00 27.42
N ALA A 157 -8.52 20.03 28.07
CA ALA A 157 -9.75 20.27 28.82
C ALA A 157 -9.51 20.90 30.21
N HIS A 158 -8.26 20.96 30.69
CA HIS A 158 -7.94 21.43 32.05
C HIS A 158 -7.50 22.90 32.15
N SER A 159 -7.46 23.64 31.03
CA SER A 159 -6.91 25.01 31.01
C SER A 159 -7.93 26.13 30.79
N VAL A 160 -9.24 25.85 30.80
CA VAL A 160 -10.30 26.83 30.42
C VAL A 160 -11.18 27.27 31.61
N HIS A 161 -10.67 27.20 32.84
CA HIS A 161 -11.30 27.90 33.97
C HIS A 161 -10.28 28.78 34.69
N ARG A 162 -9.98 29.94 34.10
CA ARG A 162 -9.45 31.08 34.85
C ARG A 162 -10.66 31.91 35.30
N PRO A 163 -10.94 32.04 36.61
CA PRO A 163 -11.90 33.03 37.06
C PRO A 163 -11.37 34.41 36.68
N VAL A 164 -12.19 35.18 35.97
CA VAL A 164 -11.96 36.60 35.71
C VAL A 164 -11.86 37.28 37.08
N ARG A 165 -10.70 37.86 37.42
CA ARG A 165 -10.62 38.77 38.57
C ARG A 165 -11.51 39.95 38.26
N ASP A 166 -12.55 40.13 39.07
CA ASP A 166 -13.38 41.32 39.07
C ASP A 166 -12.53 42.51 39.58
N PRO A 167 -12.31 43.57 38.79
CA PRO A 167 -11.52 44.72 39.20
C PRO A 167 -12.22 45.62 40.25
N SER A 168 -13.49 45.38 40.58
CA SER A 168 -14.27 46.23 41.49
C SER A 168 -13.88 46.14 42.97
N SER A 169 -13.11 45.14 43.39
CA SER A 169 -12.71 45.01 44.81
C SER A 169 -11.56 45.94 45.23
N THR A 170 -10.92 46.64 44.27
CA THR A 170 -9.72 47.45 44.56
C THR A 170 -10.04 48.88 45.00
N ASP A 171 -11.25 49.38 44.73
CA ASP A 171 -11.62 50.76 45.06
C ASP A 171 -12.26 50.89 46.45
N GLU A 172 -12.95 49.85 46.96
CA GLU A 172 -13.52 49.86 48.32
C GLU A 172 -12.46 49.88 49.43
N GLN A 173 -11.29 49.28 49.18
CA GLN A 173 -10.24 49.21 50.20
C GLN A 173 -9.43 50.51 50.33
N ARG A 174 -9.51 51.40 49.35
CA ARG A 174 -8.81 52.70 49.35
C ARG A 174 -9.67 53.84 49.93
N SER A 175 -11.00 53.70 49.96
CA SER A 175 -11.92 54.71 50.48
C SER A 175 -12.19 54.63 51.99
N SER A 176 -11.78 53.55 52.67
CA SER A 176 -11.98 53.40 54.13
C SER A 176 -10.77 53.82 54.98
N ALA A 177 -9.76 54.45 54.37
CA ALA A 177 -8.50 54.83 55.04
C ALA A 177 -8.28 56.35 55.14
N ASP A 178 -9.23 57.18 54.68
CA ASP A 178 -9.25 58.64 54.85
C ASP A 178 -10.37 59.06 55.82
#